data_AF-A7HJG2-F1
#
_entry.id   AF-A7HJG2-F1
#
_cell.length_a   1.000
_cell.length_b   1.000
_cell.length_c   1.000
_cell.angle_alpha   90.00
_cell.angle_beta   90.00
_cell.angle_gamma   90.00
#
_symmetry.space_group_name_H-M   'P 1'
#
loop_
_entity.id
_entity.type
_entity.pdbx_description
1 polymer ?
#
loop_
_entity_poly.entity_id
_entity_poly.type
_entity_poly.pdbx_seq_one_letter_code
_entity_poly.pdbx_strand_id
1 'polypeptide(L)'
;MAKLDNNKYVDIYSQEYLERIKSLEVKRRVILDILKEYKSMNQQKIGVLIRNFERPEKADLKKINPLTFSFLLHSLFNINESIENKIIEFEKNKISRYVLFEILFWAKPSLYPFPTDNIKNYKDFLVKQKKKLKELNLENFVQLYALESAQNDTFIKDIIQKAISITPETLEEYLWMRDFIKYLNPIESKSLKARLHPYVWKVLSSKENTIPVIIDGNNILMSKNIKGPEKIDSLLELIAKLDKVYFPFYIVFDENAKYKFHTKYFNYKKTYYHSPADELIINLAKEYKGVVCSMDRFKEYEINIKNIWYELKL
;
A
#
# COMPACT_ATOMS: atom_id res chain seq x y z
N MET A 1 20.28 -17.43 38.87
CA MET A 1 18.88 -17.80 39.19
C MET A 1 18.09 -16.52 39.45
N ALA A 2 17.50 -15.95 38.40
CA ALA A 2 16.53 -14.86 38.54
C ALA A 2 15.14 -15.53 38.46
N LYS A 3 14.36 -15.43 39.54
CA LYS A 3 12.95 -15.80 39.54
C LYS A 3 12.23 -14.82 38.59
N LEU A 4 11.74 -15.33 37.47
CA LEU A 4 10.76 -14.65 36.65
C LEU A 4 9.46 -14.58 37.47
N ASP A 5 9.03 -13.35 37.77
CA ASP A 5 7.74 -13.09 38.42
C ASP A 5 6.61 -13.62 37.55
N ASN A 6 6.03 -14.73 38.00
CA ASN A 6 4.89 -15.42 37.40
C ASN A 6 3.54 -14.75 37.78
N ASN A 7 3.44 -13.43 37.65
CA ASN A 7 2.14 -12.74 37.82
C ASN A 7 2.12 -11.33 37.20
N LYS A 8 2.58 -11.18 35.95
CA LYS A 8 2.03 -10.10 35.12
C LYS A 8 0.58 -10.47 34.85
N TYR A 9 -0.35 -9.79 35.52
CA TYR A 9 -1.77 -9.82 35.13
C TYR A 9 -1.85 -9.62 33.62
N VAL A 10 -2.34 -10.63 32.92
CA VAL A 10 -2.56 -10.58 31.48
C VAL A 10 -3.75 -9.66 31.25
N ASP A 11 -3.47 -8.38 31.02
CA ASP A 11 -4.50 -7.37 30.88
C ASP A 11 -4.98 -7.25 29.44
N ILE A 12 -6.04 -7.99 29.12
CA ILE A 12 -6.78 -7.91 27.85
C ILE A 12 -7.53 -6.58 27.65
N TYR A 13 -7.46 -5.67 28.63
CA TYR A 13 -8.00 -4.31 28.53
C TYR A 13 -6.90 -3.26 28.48
N SER A 14 -5.62 -3.66 28.53
CA SER A 14 -4.51 -2.73 28.35
C SER A 14 -4.58 -2.06 26.98
N GLN A 15 -4.21 -0.79 26.93
CA GLN A 15 -4.23 -0.01 25.69
C GLN A 15 -3.32 -0.65 24.62
N GLU A 16 -2.16 -1.17 25.02
CA GLU A 16 -1.22 -1.85 24.13
C GLU A 16 -1.83 -3.10 23.50
N TYR A 17 -2.57 -3.90 24.28
CA TYR A 17 -3.26 -5.07 23.75
C TYR A 17 -4.36 -4.67 22.77
N LEU A 18 -5.20 -3.69 23.12
CA LEU A 18 -6.30 -3.24 22.27
C LEU A 18 -5.78 -2.64 20.95
N GLU A 19 -4.71 -1.85 20.99
CA GLU A 19 -4.03 -1.34 19.80
C GLU A 19 -3.49 -2.49 18.94
N ARG A 20 -2.84 -3.48 19.56
CA ARG A 20 -2.27 -4.63 18.87
C ARG A 20 -3.34 -5.50 18.21
N ILE A 21 -4.44 -5.81 18.90
CA ILE A 21 -5.57 -6.55 18.34
C ILE A 21 -6.06 -5.86 17.07
N LYS A 22 -6.33 -4.56 17.17
CA LYS A 22 -6.85 -3.76 16.06
C LYS A 22 -5.87 -3.74 14.87
N SER A 23 -4.57 -3.59 15.15
CA SER A 23 -3.50 -3.67 14.15
C SER A 23 -3.48 -5.02 13.43
N LEU A 24 -3.55 -6.13 14.18
CA LEU A 24 -3.61 -7.48 13.64
C LEU A 24 -4.91 -7.74 12.85
N GLU A 25 -6.03 -7.16 13.24
CA GLU A 25 -7.30 -7.26 12.51
C GLU A 25 -7.26 -6.50 11.18
N VAL A 26 -6.66 -5.31 11.15
CA VAL A 26 -6.40 -4.57 9.91
C VAL A 26 -5.53 -5.42 8.99
N LYS A 27 -4.40 -5.91 9.50
CA LYS A 27 -3.46 -6.77 8.77
C LYS A 27 -4.14 -8.03 8.22
N ARG A 28 -4.93 -8.71 9.04
CA ARG A 28 -5.69 -9.90 8.64
C ARG A 28 -6.65 -9.59 7.49
N ARG A 29 -7.37 -8.47 7.54
CA ARG A 29 -8.28 -8.06 6.46
C ARG A 29 -7.52 -7.85 5.14
N VAL A 30 -6.38 -7.15 5.17
CA VAL A 30 -5.51 -6.96 3.99
C VAL A 30 -5.11 -8.30 3.39
N ILE A 31 -4.59 -9.20 4.24
CA ILE A 31 -4.10 -10.51 3.83
C ILE A 31 -5.23 -11.36 3.25
N LEU A 32 -6.38 -11.41 3.92
CA LEU A 32 -7.54 -12.20 3.48
C LEU A 32 -8.08 -11.74 2.12
N ASP A 33 -8.14 -10.43 1.87
CA ASP A 33 -8.61 -9.93 0.58
C ASP A 33 -7.69 -10.38 -0.56
N ILE A 34 -6.37 -10.40 -0.34
CA ILE A 34 -5.41 -10.94 -1.31
C ILE A 34 -5.57 -12.45 -1.48
N LEU A 35 -5.69 -13.19 -0.37
CA LEU A 35 -5.79 -14.64 -0.40
C LEU A 35 -7.10 -15.13 -1.03
N LYS A 36 -8.21 -14.39 -0.93
CA LYS A 36 -9.47 -14.71 -1.63
C LYS A 36 -9.32 -14.64 -3.15
N GLU A 37 -8.48 -13.75 -3.64
CA GLU A 37 -8.22 -13.54 -5.05
C GLU A 37 -6.99 -14.31 -5.57
N TYR A 38 -6.60 -15.41 -4.90
CA TYR A 38 -5.35 -16.11 -5.17
C TYR A 38 -5.17 -16.53 -6.63
N LYS A 39 -6.26 -16.81 -7.36
CA LYS A 39 -6.23 -17.17 -8.79
C LYS A 39 -5.67 -16.07 -9.70
N SER A 40 -5.72 -14.82 -9.25
CA SER A 40 -5.24 -13.62 -9.97
C SER A 40 -3.98 -13.05 -9.32
N MET A 41 -3.15 -13.91 -8.74
CA MET A 41 -1.94 -13.49 -8.04
C MET A 41 -0.95 -12.82 -8.99
N ASN A 42 -0.35 -11.72 -8.54
CA ASN A 42 0.69 -10.99 -9.26
C ASN A 42 1.77 -10.52 -8.28
N GLN A 43 2.87 -9.97 -8.80
CA GLN A 43 4.00 -9.51 -7.98
C GLN A 43 3.61 -8.40 -6.99
N GLN A 44 2.67 -7.54 -7.37
CA GLN A 44 2.17 -6.48 -6.48
C GLN A 44 1.47 -7.07 -5.26
N LYS A 45 0.53 -8.01 -5.47
CA LYS A 45 -0.19 -8.72 -4.39
C LYS A 45 0.76 -9.48 -3.47
N ILE A 46 1.76 -10.16 -4.03
CA ILE A 46 2.80 -10.83 -3.23
C ILE A 46 3.60 -9.81 -2.41
N GLY A 47 3.99 -8.68 -3.03
CA GLY A 47 4.65 -7.59 -2.33
C GLY A 47 3.85 -7.05 -1.15
N VAL A 48 2.52 -6.98 -1.26
CA VAL A 48 1.65 -6.60 -0.14
C VAL A 48 1.65 -7.67 0.95
N LEU A 49 1.59 -8.97 0.62
CA LEU A 49 1.71 -10.04 1.62
C LEU A 49 3.05 -9.97 2.37
N ILE A 50 4.17 -9.77 1.66
CA ILE A 50 5.52 -9.63 2.26
C ILE A 50 5.59 -8.44 3.24
N ARG A 51 4.89 -7.35 2.97
CA ARG A 51 4.85 -6.19 3.88
C ARG A 51 4.01 -6.46 5.13
N ASN A 52 2.98 -7.30 4.99
CA ASN A 52 2.04 -7.60 6.07
C ASN A 52 2.48 -8.73 6.97
N PHE A 53 3.10 -9.77 6.42
CA PHE A 53 3.57 -10.91 7.21
C PHE A 53 4.57 -10.45 8.26
N GLU A 54 4.54 -11.09 9.42
CA GLU A 54 5.34 -10.72 10.59
C GLU A 54 6.60 -11.58 10.71
N ARG A 55 6.58 -12.80 10.19
CA ARG A 55 7.75 -13.68 10.18
C ARG A 55 8.82 -13.24 9.18
N PRO A 56 10.12 -13.26 9.53
CA PRO A 56 11.20 -12.89 8.61
C PRO A 56 11.24 -13.77 7.35
N GLU A 57 10.77 -15.02 7.45
CA GLU A 57 10.66 -15.97 6.33
C GLU A 57 9.77 -15.50 5.19
N LYS A 58 8.96 -14.44 5.39
CA LYS A 58 8.25 -13.74 4.30
C LYS A 58 9.18 -13.30 3.17
N ALA A 59 10.48 -13.15 3.42
CA ALA A 59 11.49 -12.88 2.40
C ALA A 59 11.55 -13.94 1.29
N ASP A 60 11.18 -15.18 1.57
CA ASP A 60 11.16 -16.29 0.59
C ASP A 60 10.22 -16.00 -0.57
N LEU A 61 9.15 -15.25 -0.32
CA LEU A 61 8.17 -14.86 -1.34
C LEU A 61 8.71 -13.81 -2.33
N LYS A 62 9.85 -13.15 -2.07
CA LYS A 62 10.36 -12.08 -2.96
C LYS A 62 10.71 -12.57 -4.37
N LYS A 63 11.09 -13.85 -4.50
CA LYS A 63 11.60 -14.42 -5.76
C LYS A 63 10.63 -15.42 -6.40
N ILE A 64 9.47 -15.66 -5.78
CA ILE A 64 8.54 -16.67 -6.30
C ILE A 64 7.79 -16.15 -7.52
N ASN A 65 7.57 -17.05 -8.49
CA ASN A 65 6.68 -16.78 -9.59
C ASN A 65 5.21 -16.72 -9.09
N PRO A 66 4.42 -15.69 -9.45
CA PRO A 66 3.06 -15.56 -8.94
C PRO A 66 2.13 -16.70 -9.31
N LEU A 67 2.31 -17.33 -10.47
CA LEU A 67 1.52 -18.48 -10.90
C LEU A 67 1.81 -19.70 -10.02
N THR A 68 3.09 -19.95 -9.71
CA THR A 68 3.50 -21.01 -8.78
C THR A 68 2.90 -20.78 -7.41
N PHE A 69 2.96 -19.54 -6.89
CA PHE A 69 2.38 -19.23 -5.59
C PHE A 69 0.85 -19.37 -5.59
N SER A 70 0.18 -18.97 -6.67
CA SER A 70 -1.27 -19.21 -6.85
C SER A 70 -1.62 -20.69 -6.79
N PHE A 71 -0.83 -21.56 -7.43
CA PHE A 71 -1.03 -23.01 -7.38
C PHE A 71 -0.87 -23.56 -5.96
N LEU A 72 0.18 -23.14 -5.24
CA LEU A 72 0.41 -23.53 -3.85
C LEU A 72 -0.75 -23.11 -2.93
N LEU A 73 -1.29 -21.90 -3.12
CA LEU A 73 -2.47 -21.44 -2.39
C LEU A 73 -3.73 -22.24 -2.77
N HIS A 74 -3.88 -22.61 -4.04
CA HIS A 74 -4.98 -23.47 -4.47
C HIS A 74 -4.93 -24.82 -3.77
N SER A 75 -3.75 -25.46 -3.77
CA SER A 75 -3.47 -26.71 -3.05
C SER A 75 -3.77 -26.57 -1.56
N LEU A 76 -3.25 -25.52 -0.93
CA LEU A 76 -3.43 -25.25 0.50
C LEU A 76 -4.90 -25.18 0.91
N PHE A 77 -5.73 -24.48 0.13
CA PHE A 77 -7.12 -24.19 0.51
C PHE A 77 -8.17 -25.15 -0.02
N ASN A 78 -7.94 -25.81 -1.16
CA ASN A 78 -8.98 -26.57 -1.86
C ASN A 78 -8.67 -28.06 -1.97
N ILE A 79 -7.41 -28.46 -1.88
CA ILE A 79 -7.02 -29.87 -1.96
C ILE A 79 -7.00 -30.47 -0.56
N ASN A 80 -7.67 -31.61 -0.42
CA ASN A 80 -7.75 -32.35 0.85
C ASN A 80 -6.52 -33.24 1.03
N GLU A 81 -5.42 -32.63 1.44
CA GLU A 81 -4.15 -33.28 1.75
C GLU A 81 -3.72 -33.01 3.20
N SER A 82 -2.84 -33.88 3.71
CA SER A 82 -2.21 -33.69 5.03
C SER A 82 -1.39 -32.40 5.06
N ILE A 83 -1.24 -31.83 6.26
CA ILE A 83 -0.44 -30.61 6.43
C ILE A 83 1.04 -30.89 6.09
N GLU A 84 1.52 -32.09 6.35
CA GLU A 84 2.87 -32.55 6.04
C GLU A 84 3.15 -32.53 4.53
N ASN A 85 2.21 -32.99 3.70
CA ASN A 85 2.35 -32.95 2.25
C ASN A 85 2.37 -31.50 1.73
N LYS A 86 1.50 -30.65 2.27
CA LYS A 86 1.46 -29.22 1.93
C LYS A 86 2.75 -28.49 2.31
N ILE A 87 3.36 -28.84 3.45
CA ILE A 87 4.68 -28.31 3.85
C ILE A 87 5.75 -28.72 2.82
N ILE A 88 5.79 -30.00 2.44
CA ILE A 88 6.76 -30.51 1.46
C ILE A 88 6.61 -29.77 0.12
N GLU A 89 5.37 -29.51 -0.31
CA GLU A 89 5.10 -28.78 -1.55
C GLU A 89 5.63 -27.34 -1.52
N PHE A 90 5.42 -26.63 -0.41
CA PHE A 90 5.97 -25.28 -0.21
C PHE A 90 7.51 -25.30 -0.17
N GLU A 91 8.10 -26.25 0.56
CA GLU A 91 9.55 -26.36 0.70
C GLU A 91 10.24 -26.73 -0.62
N LYS A 92 9.62 -27.58 -1.47
CA LYS A 92 10.08 -27.86 -2.85
C LYS A 92 10.16 -26.60 -3.70
N ASN A 93 9.31 -25.62 -3.43
CA ASN A 93 9.30 -24.33 -4.10
C ASN A 93 10.13 -23.26 -3.36
N LYS A 94 11.02 -23.68 -2.44
CA LYS A 94 11.90 -22.82 -1.65
C LYS A 94 11.16 -21.80 -0.77
N ILE A 95 9.93 -22.14 -0.35
CA ILE A 95 9.19 -21.37 0.64
C ILE A 95 9.25 -22.10 1.97
N SER A 96 9.71 -21.42 3.01
CA SER A 96 9.71 -21.97 4.36
C SER A 96 8.31 -22.37 4.83
N ARG A 97 8.23 -23.48 5.56
CA ARG A 97 7.02 -23.93 6.26
C ARG A 97 6.38 -22.85 7.15
N TYR A 98 7.18 -21.91 7.66
CA TYR A 98 6.70 -20.80 8.49
C TYR A 98 5.81 -19.83 7.72
N VAL A 99 6.06 -19.63 6.43
CA VAL A 99 5.18 -18.82 5.56
C VAL A 99 3.83 -19.51 5.39
N LEU A 100 3.82 -20.82 5.19
CA LEU A 100 2.58 -21.61 5.15
C LEU A 100 1.81 -21.50 6.47
N PHE A 101 2.47 -21.67 7.61
CA PHE A 101 1.83 -21.56 8.92
C PHE A 101 1.24 -20.17 9.16
N GLU A 102 1.95 -19.13 8.75
CA GLU A 102 1.46 -17.77 8.84
C GLU A 102 0.23 -17.54 7.93
N ILE A 103 0.24 -18.03 6.68
CA ILE A 103 -0.94 -18.00 5.79
C ILE A 103 -2.14 -18.68 6.46
N LEU A 104 -1.96 -19.85 7.06
CA LEU A 104 -3.02 -20.58 7.75
C LEU A 104 -3.54 -19.86 8.98
N PHE A 105 -2.65 -19.24 9.76
CA PHE A 105 -3.02 -18.40 10.90
C PHE A 105 -3.94 -17.26 10.46
N TRP A 106 -3.54 -16.50 9.44
CA TRP A 106 -4.35 -15.38 8.94
C TRP A 106 -5.68 -15.85 8.34
N ALA A 107 -5.67 -16.96 7.61
CA ALA A 107 -6.85 -17.53 6.97
C ALA A 107 -7.87 -18.06 8.00
N LYS A 108 -7.41 -18.87 8.96
CA LYS A 108 -8.26 -19.63 9.91
C LYS A 108 -7.68 -19.56 11.34
N PRO A 109 -7.73 -18.38 12.00
CA PRO A 109 -7.13 -18.16 13.31
C PRO A 109 -7.81 -18.89 14.47
N SER A 110 -8.97 -19.52 14.24
CA SER A 110 -9.59 -20.41 15.23
C SER A 110 -8.93 -21.80 15.27
N LEU A 111 -8.21 -22.18 14.20
CA LEU A 111 -7.63 -23.51 14.05
C LEU A 111 -6.11 -23.49 14.12
N TYR A 112 -5.49 -22.45 13.58
CA TYR A 112 -4.04 -22.37 13.43
C TYR A 112 -3.48 -21.18 14.22
N PRO A 113 -2.56 -21.43 15.18
CA PRO A 113 -1.87 -20.38 15.93
C PRO A 113 -0.74 -19.74 15.13
N PHE A 114 -0.38 -18.52 15.49
CA PHE A 114 0.76 -17.82 14.90
C PHE A 114 2.06 -18.56 15.23
N PRO A 115 2.99 -18.75 14.28
CA PRO A 115 4.19 -19.54 14.52
C PRO A 115 5.27 -18.72 15.25
N THR A 116 5.13 -18.54 16.56
CA THR A 116 6.06 -17.76 17.40
C THR A 116 7.39 -18.48 17.64
N ASP A 117 7.34 -19.79 17.89
CA ASP A 117 8.49 -20.60 18.31
C ASP A 117 9.17 -21.31 17.12
N ASN A 118 10.36 -21.87 17.35
CA ASN A 118 10.93 -22.84 16.42
C ASN A 118 10.16 -24.17 16.54
N ILE A 119 9.30 -24.47 15.56
CA ILE A 119 8.38 -25.60 15.57
C ILE A 119 9.08 -26.84 15.02
N LYS A 120 9.54 -27.73 15.92
CA LYS A 120 10.05 -29.06 15.55
C LYS A 120 8.94 -30.02 15.17
N ASN A 121 7.86 -30.03 15.96
CA ASN A 121 6.67 -30.84 15.74
C ASN A 121 5.43 -29.94 15.78
N TYR A 122 4.69 -29.90 14.66
CA TYR A 122 3.51 -29.05 14.53
C TYR A 122 2.34 -29.49 15.42
N LYS A 123 2.15 -30.79 15.63
CA LYS A 123 1.06 -31.32 16.47
C LYS A 123 1.24 -30.91 17.93
N ASP A 124 2.46 -31.07 18.46
CA ASP A 124 2.77 -30.70 19.84
C ASP A 124 2.62 -29.19 20.06
N PHE A 125 3.06 -28.40 19.09
CA PHE A 125 2.86 -26.96 19.08
C PHE A 125 1.39 -26.56 19.11
N LEU A 126 0.53 -27.19 18.29
CA LEU A 126 -0.91 -26.94 18.29
C LEU A 126 -1.54 -27.26 19.65
N VAL A 127 -1.18 -28.39 20.27
CA VAL A 127 -1.71 -28.78 21.59
C VAL A 127 -1.32 -27.75 22.65
N LYS A 128 -0.05 -27.33 22.68
CA LYS A 128 0.47 -26.30 23.59
C LYS A 128 -0.30 -24.98 23.44
N GLN A 129 -0.50 -24.49 22.22
CA GLN A 129 -1.18 -23.23 21.98
C GLN A 129 -2.69 -23.32 22.30
N LYS A 130 -3.36 -24.43 21.97
CA LYS A 130 -4.77 -24.65 22.36
C LYS A 130 -4.97 -24.66 23.87
N LYS A 131 -4.02 -25.22 24.61
CA LYS A 131 -4.04 -25.21 26.09
C LYS A 131 -3.97 -23.77 26.62
N LYS A 132 -3.00 -22.98 26.15
CA LYS A 132 -2.88 -21.55 26.50
C LYS A 132 -4.14 -20.75 26.18
N LEU A 133 -4.71 -20.95 25.00
CA LEU A 133 -5.92 -20.24 24.55
C LEU A 133 -7.10 -20.46 25.52
N LYS A 134 -7.28 -21.72 25.98
CA LYS A 134 -8.30 -22.08 26.97
C LYS A 134 -7.99 -21.52 28.35
N GLU A 135 -6.74 -21.60 28.81
CA GLU A 135 -6.32 -21.09 30.11
C GLU A 135 -6.54 -19.57 30.25
N LEU A 136 -6.36 -18.82 29.16
CA LEU A 136 -6.55 -17.38 29.10
C LEU A 136 -7.98 -16.96 28.71
N ASN A 137 -8.89 -17.92 28.48
CA ASN A 137 -10.27 -17.68 28.06
C ASN A 137 -10.42 -16.76 26.84
N LEU A 138 -9.61 -17.00 25.81
CA LEU A 138 -9.60 -16.22 24.57
C LEU A 138 -10.37 -16.94 23.46
N GLU A 139 -10.96 -16.17 22.54
CA GLU A 139 -11.81 -16.70 21.47
C GLU A 139 -11.01 -17.35 20.35
N ASN A 140 -9.84 -16.81 20.02
CA ASN A 140 -9.05 -17.26 18.87
C ASN A 140 -7.56 -16.93 19.01
N PHE A 141 -6.75 -17.48 18.11
CA PHE A 141 -5.30 -17.29 18.17
C PHE A 141 -4.81 -15.90 17.79
N VAL A 142 -5.63 -15.04 17.15
CA VAL A 142 -5.27 -13.63 16.97
C VAL A 142 -5.24 -12.93 18.32
N GLN A 143 -6.21 -13.22 19.20
CA GLN A 143 -6.22 -12.68 20.56
C GLN A 143 -5.03 -13.15 21.38
N LEU A 144 -4.71 -14.45 21.30
CA LEU A 144 -3.52 -14.99 21.96
C LEU A 144 -2.25 -14.31 21.45
N TYR A 145 -2.12 -14.20 20.13
CA TYR A 145 -0.93 -13.59 19.55
C TYR A 145 -0.80 -12.10 19.89
N ALA A 146 -1.91 -11.37 19.95
CA ALA A 146 -1.91 -9.98 20.36
C ALA A 146 -1.41 -9.79 21.79
N LEU A 147 -1.82 -10.64 22.73
CA LEU A 147 -1.29 -10.61 24.10
C LEU A 147 0.20 -10.89 24.13
N GLU A 148 0.66 -11.90 23.40
CA GLU A 148 2.07 -12.29 23.36
C GLU A 148 2.96 -11.24 22.65
N SER A 149 2.37 -10.31 21.90
CA SER A 149 3.09 -9.32 21.08
C SER A 149 2.68 -7.86 21.30
N ALA A 150 1.87 -7.56 22.32
CA ALA A 150 1.32 -6.21 22.56
C ALA A 150 2.40 -5.13 22.65
N GLN A 151 3.54 -5.45 23.28
CA GLN A 151 4.66 -4.52 23.45
C GLN A 151 5.47 -4.29 22.18
N ASN A 152 5.24 -5.07 21.11
CA ASN A 152 6.02 -5.05 19.88
C ASN A 152 5.30 -4.33 18.72
N ASP A 153 4.12 -3.73 18.94
CA ASP A 153 3.34 -3.16 17.84
C ASP A 153 3.78 -1.77 17.42
N THR A 154 4.47 -1.70 16.29
CA THR A 154 4.73 -0.43 15.61
C THR A 154 3.98 -0.33 14.29
N PHE A 155 3.25 -1.37 13.86
CA PHE A 155 2.77 -1.50 12.49
C PHE A 155 1.91 -0.33 12.01
N ILE A 156 0.83 0.01 12.71
CA ILE A 156 -0.04 1.13 12.31
C ILE A 156 0.72 2.47 12.37
N LYS A 157 1.59 2.64 13.37
CA LYS A 157 2.44 3.83 13.51
C LYS A 157 3.40 3.95 12.33
N ASP A 158 4.06 2.86 11.94
CA ASP A 158 4.99 2.78 10.81
C ASP A 158 4.29 3.05 9.47
N ILE A 159 3.09 2.49 9.28
CA ILE A 159 2.27 2.75 8.09
C ILE A 159 1.90 4.23 8.00
N ILE A 160 1.44 4.83 9.10
CA ILE A 160 1.09 6.26 9.17
C ILE A 160 2.33 7.11 8.87
N GLN A 161 3.45 6.87 9.57
CA GLN A 161 4.70 7.59 9.36
C GLN A 161 5.18 7.48 7.90
N LYS A 162 5.10 6.27 7.33
CA LYS A 162 5.48 6.05 5.95
C LYS A 162 4.55 6.79 4.99
N ALA A 163 3.24 6.78 5.24
CA ALA A 163 2.26 7.50 4.42
C ALA A 163 2.49 9.02 4.43
N ILE A 164 2.89 9.59 5.56
CA ILE A 164 3.19 11.03 5.69
C ILE A 164 4.45 11.42 4.92
N SER A 165 5.41 10.50 4.76
CA SER A 165 6.61 10.75 3.95
C SER A 165 6.33 10.78 2.43
N ILE A 166 5.13 10.41 1.98
CA ILE A 166 4.79 10.35 0.56
C ILE A 166 4.52 11.76 0.03
N THR A 167 5.28 12.13 -0.99
CA THR A 167 5.10 13.37 -1.77
C THR A 167 4.48 13.05 -3.13
N PRO A 168 3.95 14.05 -3.87
CA PRO A 168 3.48 13.80 -5.23
C PRO A 168 4.53 13.14 -6.14
N GLU A 169 5.81 13.53 -6.00
CA GLU A 169 6.94 12.99 -6.78
C GLU A 169 7.20 11.51 -6.53
N THR A 170 6.98 11.03 -5.30
CA THR A 170 7.28 9.65 -4.90
C THR A 170 6.04 8.75 -4.90
N LEU A 171 4.84 9.32 -5.05
CA LEU A 171 3.55 8.66 -4.91
C LEU A 171 3.40 7.35 -5.69
N GLU A 172 3.95 7.30 -6.91
CA GLU A 172 3.85 6.10 -7.76
C GLU A 172 4.53 4.87 -7.15
N GLU A 173 5.61 5.06 -6.40
CA GLU A 173 6.33 3.98 -5.69
C GLU A 173 5.53 3.48 -4.47
N TYR A 174 4.56 4.27 -4.03
CA TYR A 174 3.77 4.04 -2.82
C TYR A 174 2.30 3.73 -3.07
N LEU A 175 1.91 3.38 -4.30
CA LEU A 175 0.52 3.02 -4.62
C LEU A 175 0.00 1.81 -3.82
N TRP A 176 0.89 0.94 -3.35
CA TRP A 176 0.55 -0.15 -2.43
C TRP A 176 -0.07 0.36 -1.11
N MET A 177 0.15 1.63 -0.74
CA MET A 177 -0.42 2.24 0.47
C MET A 177 -1.94 2.37 0.41
N ARG A 178 -2.53 2.36 -0.79
CA ARG A 178 -3.99 2.29 -1.01
C ARG A 178 -4.63 1.16 -0.22
N ASP A 179 -3.95 0.01 -0.18
CA ASP A 179 -4.45 -1.18 0.49
C ASP A 179 -4.52 -1.02 2.00
N PHE A 180 -3.76 -0.10 2.59
CA PHE A 180 -3.77 0.16 4.02
C PHE A 180 -4.77 1.24 4.39
N ILE A 181 -4.81 2.31 3.60
CA ILE A 181 -5.70 3.45 3.83
C ILE A 181 -7.16 3.01 3.82
N LYS A 182 -7.54 2.00 3.01
CA LYS A 182 -8.90 1.44 3.02
C LYS A 182 -9.35 0.80 4.34
N TYR A 183 -8.42 0.42 5.23
CA TYR A 183 -8.75 -0.24 6.51
C TYR A 183 -8.60 0.65 7.73
N LEU A 184 -8.09 1.88 7.56
CA LEU A 184 -8.04 2.86 8.63
C LEU A 184 -9.47 3.23 9.06
N ASN A 185 -9.65 3.43 10.35
CA ASN A 185 -10.94 3.90 10.86
C ASN A 185 -11.16 5.40 10.50
N PRO A 186 -12.37 5.95 10.68
CA PRO A 186 -12.66 7.33 10.31
C PRO A 186 -11.77 8.38 11.00
N ILE A 187 -11.38 8.16 12.25
CA ILE A 187 -10.51 9.07 13.03
C ILE A 187 -9.09 9.04 12.47
N GLU A 188 -8.53 7.85 12.26
CA GLU A 188 -7.21 7.65 11.66
C GLU A 188 -7.14 8.23 10.25
N SER A 189 -8.16 7.96 9.44
CA SER A 189 -8.30 8.46 8.08
C SER A 189 -8.34 10.00 8.04
N LYS A 190 -9.14 10.62 8.91
CA LYS A 190 -9.22 12.08 9.03
C LYS A 190 -7.89 12.69 9.49
N SER A 191 -7.26 12.07 10.48
CA SER A 191 -5.94 12.49 10.98
C SER A 191 -4.86 12.40 9.91
N LEU A 192 -4.82 11.29 9.15
CA LEU A 192 -3.88 11.10 8.06
C LEU A 192 -4.14 12.09 6.92
N LYS A 193 -5.39 12.26 6.49
CA LYS A 193 -5.80 13.22 5.46
C LYS A 193 -5.29 14.65 5.74
N ALA A 194 -5.34 15.09 7.00
CA ALA A 194 -4.89 16.42 7.39
C ALA A 194 -3.37 16.63 7.29
N ARG A 195 -2.59 15.55 7.22
CA ARG A 195 -1.13 15.57 7.23
C ARG A 195 -0.51 15.26 5.87
N LEU A 196 -1.31 14.80 4.91
CA LEU A 196 -0.87 14.45 3.57
C LEU A 196 -1.17 15.60 2.60
N HIS A 197 -0.35 15.71 1.55
CA HIS A 197 -0.66 16.59 0.43
C HIS A 197 -2.03 16.20 -0.17
N PRO A 198 -2.95 17.14 -0.45
CA PRO A 198 -4.30 16.84 -0.93
C PRO A 198 -4.34 15.90 -2.14
N TYR A 199 -3.41 16.09 -3.10
CA TYR A 199 -3.25 15.22 -4.26
C TYR A 199 -2.86 13.78 -3.89
N VAL A 200 -1.88 13.61 -2.98
CA VAL A 200 -1.46 12.30 -2.48
C VAL A 200 -2.65 11.60 -1.81
N TRP A 201 -3.38 12.30 -0.95
CA TRP A 201 -4.58 11.76 -0.31
C TRP A 201 -5.64 11.33 -1.33
N LYS A 202 -5.99 12.19 -2.31
CA LYS A 202 -6.99 11.88 -3.34
C LYS A 202 -6.61 10.63 -4.13
N VAL A 203 -5.34 10.48 -4.51
CA VAL A 203 -4.86 9.30 -5.24
C VAL A 203 -4.85 8.06 -4.36
N LEU A 204 -4.42 8.14 -3.10
CA LEU A 204 -4.31 6.97 -2.22
C LEU A 204 -5.66 6.51 -1.62
N SER A 205 -6.64 7.41 -1.51
CA SER A 205 -7.96 7.08 -0.95
C SER A 205 -9.00 6.72 -2.02
N SER A 206 -8.71 6.98 -3.29
CA SER A 206 -9.66 6.72 -4.38
C SER A 206 -9.74 5.25 -4.78
N LYS A 207 -10.97 4.82 -5.09
CA LYS A 207 -11.29 3.53 -5.72
C LYS A 207 -11.53 3.65 -7.23
N GLU A 208 -11.49 4.87 -7.76
CA GLU A 208 -11.86 5.16 -9.15
C GLU A 208 -10.73 4.87 -10.14
N ASN A 209 -11.11 4.66 -11.40
CA ASN A 209 -10.19 4.66 -12.52
C ASN A 209 -9.45 6.02 -12.57
N THR A 210 -8.13 5.96 -12.69
CA THR A 210 -7.29 7.15 -12.75
C THR A 210 -7.13 7.60 -14.20
N ILE A 211 -7.09 8.92 -14.43
CA ILE A 211 -6.91 9.52 -15.75
C ILE A 211 -5.54 10.19 -15.78
N PRO A 212 -4.63 9.83 -16.70
CA PRO A 212 -3.35 10.52 -16.83
C PRO A 212 -3.53 12.01 -17.10
N VAL A 213 -2.70 12.85 -16.50
CA VAL A 213 -2.69 14.31 -16.75
C VAL A 213 -1.31 14.76 -17.23
N ILE A 214 -1.30 15.51 -18.34
CA ILE A 214 -0.10 16.09 -18.93
C ILE A 214 -0.12 17.58 -18.59
N ILE A 215 0.87 18.02 -17.82
CA ILE A 215 0.99 19.37 -17.31
C ILE A 215 2.01 20.13 -18.14
N ASP A 216 1.60 21.30 -18.62
CA ASP A 216 2.49 22.26 -19.29
C ASP A 216 3.29 23.02 -18.22
N GLY A 217 4.49 22.54 -17.93
CA GLY A 217 5.31 23.03 -16.82
C GLY A 217 5.65 24.51 -16.94
N ASN A 218 6.02 24.99 -18.13
CA ASN A 218 6.36 26.40 -18.35
C ASN A 218 5.16 27.30 -18.08
N ASN A 219 4.00 26.93 -18.63
CA ASN A 219 2.78 27.69 -18.48
C ASN A 219 2.37 27.80 -17.01
N ILE A 220 2.42 26.69 -16.27
CA ILE A 220 2.11 26.66 -14.83
C ILE A 220 3.09 27.51 -14.03
N LEU A 221 4.40 27.39 -14.28
CA LEU A 221 5.40 28.17 -13.55
C LEU A 221 5.29 29.68 -13.83
N MET A 222 4.83 30.08 -15.01
CA MET A 222 4.56 31.49 -15.37
C MET A 222 3.21 31.99 -14.88
N SER A 223 2.27 31.11 -14.51
CA SER A 223 0.91 31.49 -14.14
C SER A 223 0.88 32.44 -12.93
N LYS A 224 0.09 33.51 -13.04
CA LYS A 224 -0.17 34.45 -11.93
C LYS A 224 -1.29 33.97 -11.00
N ASN A 225 -2.14 33.07 -11.48
CA ASN A 225 -3.32 32.58 -10.75
C ASN A 225 -2.96 31.49 -9.74
N ILE A 226 -1.82 30.82 -9.93
CA ILE A 226 -1.30 29.83 -8.99
C ILE A 226 -0.30 30.49 -8.06
N LYS A 227 -0.62 30.48 -6.77
CA LYS A 227 0.20 31.01 -5.69
C LYS A 227 0.88 29.87 -4.94
N GLY A 228 2.01 30.15 -4.31
CA GLY A 228 2.75 29.20 -3.47
C GLY A 228 4.23 29.15 -3.81
N PRO A 229 5.06 28.61 -2.90
CA PRO A 229 6.51 28.49 -3.12
C PRO A 229 6.83 27.46 -4.22
N GLU A 230 6.01 26.42 -4.36
CA GLU A 230 6.08 25.43 -5.42
C GLU A 230 4.75 25.42 -6.18
N LYS A 231 4.72 26.08 -7.34
CA LYS A 231 3.47 26.26 -8.10
C LYS A 231 2.88 24.94 -8.59
N ILE A 232 3.71 23.94 -8.87
CA ILE A 232 3.24 22.64 -9.32
C ILE A 232 2.56 21.87 -8.17
N ASP A 233 3.07 21.96 -6.94
CA ASP A 233 2.36 21.41 -5.76
C ASP A 233 0.98 22.05 -5.61
N SER A 234 0.94 23.38 -5.71
CA SER A 234 -0.30 24.16 -5.58
C SER A 234 -1.31 23.84 -6.69
N LEU A 235 -0.84 23.60 -7.92
CA LEU A 235 -1.66 23.07 -9.00
C LEU A 235 -2.25 21.69 -8.64
N LEU A 236 -1.42 20.79 -8.14
CA LEU A 236 -1.85 19.43 -7.79
C LEU A 236 -2.89 19.45 -6.65
N GLU A 237 -2.81 20.42 -5.71
CA GLU A 237 -3.86 20.64 -4.71
C GLU A 237 -5.20 21.04 -5.33
N LEU A 238 -5.19 21.87 -6.37
CA LEU A 238 -6.39 22.26 -7.09
C LEU A 238 -6.96 21.09 -7.90
N ILE A 239 -6.10 20.34 -8.60
CA ILE A 239 -6.47 19.12 -9.32
C ILE A 239 -7.12 18.11 -8.36
N ALA A 240 -6.62 18.00 -7.13
CA ALA A 240 -7.17 17.08 -6.12
C ALA A 240 -8.62 17.40 -5.71
N LYS A 241 -9.09 18.63 -5.93
CA LYS A 241 -10.47 19.05 -5.66
C LYS A 241 -11.45 18.69 -6.77
N LEU A 242 -10.95 18.32 -7.95
CA LEU A 242 -11.79 17.87 -9.05
C LEU A 242 -12.45 16.51 -8.70
N ASP A 243 -13.56 16.22 -9.36
CA ASP A 243 -14.32 15.00 -9.11
C ASP A 243 -13.49 13.76 -9.45
N LYS A 244 -12.90 13.74 -10.65
CA LYS A 244 -12.08 12.66 -11.17
C LYS A 244 -10.69 12.61 -10.52
N VAL A 245 -10.08 11.43 -10.53
CA VAL A 245 -8.71 11.24 -10.05
C VAL A 245 -7.74 11.29 -11.21
N TYR A 246 -7.03 12.41 -11.29
CA TYR A 246 -5.99 12.59 -12.29
C TYR A 246 -4.68 12.01 -11.77
N PHE A 247 -4.25 10.87 -12.32
CA PHE A 247 -3.00 10.17 -11.98
C PHE A 247 -2.69 9.10 -13.05
N PRO A 248 -1.42 8.84 -13.39
CA PRO A 248 -0.23 9.62 -13.00
C PRO A 248 -0.20 11.00 -13.67
N PHE A 249 0.66 11.88 -13.19
CA PHE A 249 0.93 13.16 -13.85
C PHE A 249 2.26 13.13 -14.59
N TYR A 250 2.32 13.86 -15.69
CA TYR A 250 3.50 14.06 -16.54
C TYR A 250 3.71 15.56 -16.63
N ILE A 251 4.96 16.01 -16.68
CA ILE A 251 5.28 17.43 -16.83
C ILE A 251 6.15 17.60 -18.05
N VAL A 252 5.74 18.48 -18.96
CA VAL A 252 6.55 18.86 -20.12
C VAL A 252 7.01 20.29 -19.94
N PHE A 253 8.31 20.50 -20.05
CA PHE A 253 8.92 21.82 -20.06
C PHE A 253 9.52 22.11 -21.43
N ASP A 254 9.65 23.40 -21.75
CA ASP A 254 10.55 23.86 -22.80
C ASP A 254 11.99 23.48 -22.45
N GLU A 255 12.82 23.20 -23.46
CA GLU A 255 14.23 22.85 -23.27
C GLU A 255 15.00 23.88 -22.41
N ASN A 256 14.63 25.16 -22.49
CA ASN A 256 15.30 26.23 -21.78
C ASN A 256 14.77 26.48 -20.36
N ALA A 257 13.75 25.73 -19.91
CA ALA A 257 13.07 25.98 -18.64
C ALA A 257 14.01 25.91 -17.42
N LYS A 258 15.01 25.02 -17.45
CA LYS A 258 15.97 24.85 -16.36
C LYS A 258 16.81 26.10 -16.06
N TYR A 259 16.98 26.97 -17.06
CA TYR A 259 17.72 28.22 -16.91
C TYR A 259 16.83 29.38 -16.43
N LYS A 260 15.51 29.22 -16.52
CA LYS A 260 14.53 30.28 -16.23
C LYS A 260 13.82 30.09 -14.90
N PHE A 261 13.63 28.86 -14.47
CA PHE A 261 12.83 28.54 -13.29
C PHE A 261 13.60 27.68 -12.30
N HIS A 262 13.08 27.61 -11.08
CA HIS A 262 13.56 26.74 -10.02
C HIS A 262 12.38 25.94 -9.50
N THR A 263 12.42 24.61 -9.66
CA THR A 263 11.41 23.69 -9.15
C THR A 263 12.03 22.33 -8.89
N LYS A 264 11.56 21.63 -7.86
CA LYS A 264 12.00 20.25 -7.57
C LYS A 264 11.57 19.27 -8.68
N TYR A 265 10.50 19.60 -9.40
CA TYR A 265 9.92 18.75 -10.44
C TYR A 265 10.79 18.58 -11.69
N PHE A 266 11.89 19.31 -11.82
CA PHE A 266 12.88 19.03 -12.86
C PHE A 266 13.52 17.64 -12.75
N ASN A 267 13.54 17.09 -11.55
CA ASN A 267 14.10 15.77 -11.24
C ASN A 267 13.02 14.68 -11.11
N TYR A 268 11.75 15.03 -11.31
CA TYR A 268 10.66 14.05 -11.26
C TYR A 268 10.76 13.09 -12.46
N LYS A 269 10.51 11.80 -12.21
CA LYS A 269 10.73 10.71 -13.18
C LYS A 269 9.94 10.88 -14.48
N LYS A 270 8.78 11.54 -14.44
CA LYS A 270 7.90 11.78 -15.60
C LYS A 270 7.95 13.24 -16.07
N THR A 271 9.12 13.85 -15.95
CA THR A 271 9.41 15.17 -16.49
C THR A 271 10.16 15.06 -17.81
N TYR A 272 9.68 15.78 -18.82
CA TYR A 272 10.22 15.78 -20.18
C TYR A 272 10.58 17.21 -20.62
N TYR A 273 11.53 17.33 -21.53
CA TYR A 273 11.97 18.59 -22.11
C TYR A 273 11.85 18.50 -23.62
N HIS A 274 11.20 19.47 -24.26
CA HIS A 274 11.01 19.53 -25.70
C HIS A 274 10.73 20.95 -26.17
N SER A 275 11.17 21.31 -27.38
CA SER A 275 10.88 22.60 -28.00
C SER A 275 10.42 22.41 -29.46
N PRO A 276 9.20 22.82 -29.84
CA PRO A 276 8.16 23.41 -28.99
C PRO A 276 7.54 22.38 -28.04
N ALA A 277 7.29 22.76 -26.79
CA ALA A 277 6.73 21.84 -25.78
C ALA A 277 5.32 21.31 -26.13
N ASP A 278 4.53 22.13 -26.83
CA ASP A 278 3.14 21.88 -27.19
C ASP A 278 2.94 20.55 -27.94
N GLU A 279 3.79 20.27 -28.92
CA GLU A 279 3.70 19.04 -29.71
C GLU A 279 3.86 17.79 -28.83
N LEU A 280 4.83 17.80 -27.92
CA LEU A 280 5.04 16.69 -27.00
C LEU A 280 3.89 16.56 -25.99
N ILE A 281 3.36 17.68 -25.48
CA ILE A 281 2.21 17.69 -24.58
C ILE A 281 1.02 16.97 -25.23
N ILE A 282 0.72 17.33 -26.47
CA ILE A 282 -0.38 16.78 -27.26
C ILE A 282 -0.16 15.29 -27.53
N ASN A 283 1.04 14.92 -27.95
CA ASN A 283 1.37 13.54 -28.28
C ASN A 283 1.26 12.63 -27.04
N LEU A 284 1.80 13.04 -25.89
CA LEU A 284 1.68 12.28 -24.64
C LEU A 284 0.22 12.14 -24.19
N ALA A 285 -0.58 13.20 -24.34
CA ALA A 285 -2.00 13.15 -24.00
C ALA A 285 -2.79 12.18 -24.90
N LYS A 286 -2.47 12.10 -26.19
CA LYS A 286 -3.06 11.09 -27.10
C LYS A 286 -2.60 9.68 -26.75
N GLU A 287 -1.29 9.49 -26.58
CA GLU A 287 -0.68 8.18 -26.28
C GLU A 287 -1.25 7.56 -25.01
N TYR A 288 -1.29 8.34 -23.93
CA TYR A 288 -1.79 7.87 -22.63
C TYR A 288 -3.30 8.02 -22.45
N LYS A 289 -4.04 8.47 -23.49
CA LYS A 289 -5.47 8.79 -23.41
C LYS A 289 -5.78 9.68 -22.20
N GLY A 290 -4.89 10.63 -21.97
CA GLY A 290 -4.91 11.53 -20.83
C GLY A 290 -5.63 12.84 -21.12
N VAL A 291 -5.53 13.75 -20.17
CA VAL A 291 -5.99 15.13 -20.28
C VAL A 291 -4.82 16.09 -20.17
N VAL A 292 -4.99 17.32 -20.65
CA VAL A 292 -3.96 18.36 -20.54
C VAL A 292 -4.33 19.35 -19.44
N CYS A 293 -3.33 19.95 -18.80
CA CYS A 293 -3.49 21.07 -17.90
C CYS A 293 -2.54 22.20 -18.32
N SER A 294 -3.07 23.15 -19.08
CA SER A 294 -2.37 24.36 -19.54
C SER A 294 -3.36 25.53 -19.65
N MET A 295 -2.91 26.76 -19.44
CA MET A 295 -3.67 27.96 -19.83
C MET A 295 -3.82 28.06 -21.35
N ASP A 296 -2.94 27.42 -22.13
CA ASP A 296 -3.10 27.39 -23.58
C ASP A 296 -4.27 26.47 -24.00
N ARG A 297 -4.97 26.88 -25.05
CA ARG A 297 -6.02 26.08 -25.70
C ARG A 297 -5.49 25.26 -26.87
N PHE A 298 -4.23 25.45 -27.27
CA PHE A 298 -3.61 24.78 -28.42
C PHE A 298 -4.43 24.95 -29.70
N LYS A 299 -4.97 26.17 -29.94
CA LYS A 299 -5.91 26.44 -31.05
C LYS A 299 -5.35 26.10 -32.44
N GLU A 300 -4.04 26.14 -32.58
CA GLU A 300 -3.31 25.86 -33.82
C GLU A 300 -3.29 24.36 -34.15
N TYR A 301 -3.62 23.53 -33.17
CA TYR A 301 -3.71 22.10 -33.32
C TYR A 301 -5.19 21.69 -33.31
N GLU A 302 -5.69 21.11 -34.40
CA GLU A 302 -7.04 20.54 -34.46
C GLU A 302 -7.13 19.31 -33.54
N ILE A 303 -7.45 19.52 -32.26
CA ILE A 303 -7.44 18.43 -31.29
C ILE A 303 -8.65 18.44 -30.37
N ASN A 304 -9.23 17.25 -30.20
CA ASN A 304 -10.25 16.96 -29.19
C ASN A 304 -9.60 16.35 -27.93
N ILE A 305 -8.70 17.09 -27.26
CA ILE A 305 -8.16 16.70 -25.95
C ILE A 305 -8.78 17.59 -24.89
N LYS A 306 -9.29 16.96 -23.83
CA LYS A 306 -9.84 17.66 -22.68
C LYS A 306 -8.72 18.43 -21.96
N ASN A 307 -8.91 19.73 -21.74
CA ASN A 307 -8.04 20.57 -20.92
C ASN A 307 -8.69 20.88 -19.57
N ILE A 308 -8.14 20.33 -18.48
CA ILE A 308 -8.70 20.47 -17.13
C ILE A 308 -8.39 21.80 -16.46
N TRP A 309 -7.50 22.62 -17.02
CA TRP A 309 -7.19 23.96 -16.48
C TRP A 309 -8.46 24.79 -16.27
N TYR A 310 -9.40 24.71 -17.21
CA TYR A 310 -10.65 25.47 -17.19
C TYR A 310 -11.70 24.91 -16.22
N GLU A 311 -11.45 23.74 -15.63
CA GLU A 311 -12.27 23.17 -14.56
C GLU A 311 -11.74 23.54 -13.18
N LEU A 312 -10.51 24.04 -13.10
CA LEU A 312 -9.93 24.53 -11.86
C LEU A 312 -10.63 25.82 -11.47
N LYS A 313 -11.29 25.82 -10.30
CA LYS A 313 -11.87 27.03 -9.69
C LYS A 313 -10.73 27.88 -9.12
N LEU A 314 -10.04 28.60 -10.01
CA LEU A 314 -8.87 29.45 -9.73
C LEU A 314 -9.25 30.85 -9.24
#